data_AF-A0A7C3TE36-F1
#
_entry.id   AF-A0A7C3TE36-F1
#
_cell.length_a   1.000
_cell.length_b   1.000
_cell.length_c   1.000
_cell.angle_alpha   90.00
_cell.angle_beta   90.00
_cell.angle_gamma   90.00
#
_symmetry.space_group_name_H-M   'P 1'
#
loop_
_entity.id
_entity.type
_entity.pdbx_description
1 polymer ?
#
loop_
_entity_poly.entity_id
_entity_poly.type
_entity_poly.pdbx_seq_one_letter_code
_entity_poly.pdbx_strand_id
1 'polypeptide(L)'
;MSCLIKGRYADPRICLKVLSHPLRRKILHKLAVQTIDGPVNKKELAKAVGIGYQELLYQLNNHLKSFWEVKQEQKKRGAHEEFIAPPDSNTVYVMIGEGATIYVIDPLANIFGKLSDGTRCDHCPTEQVEKCLEKIKTEKYFGLSLEERRKQEKLLAANNRSNPPNPMDFIASYIALKSLEGEMCTVQICETECHFIKAVRLNIQK
;
A
#
# COMPACT_ATOMS: atom_id res chain seq x y z
N MET A 1 -15.33 -8.38 4.32
CA MET A 1 -14.95 -6.95 4.37
C MET A 1 -14.84 -6.45 2.94
N SER A 2 -15.29 -5.22 2.66
CA SER A 2 -15.07 -4.54 1.38
C SER A 2 -13.58 -4.35 1.09
N CYS A 3 -13.20 -4.26 -0.18
CA CYS A 3 -11.84 -3.86 -0.55
C CYS A 3 -11.72 -2.33 -0.55
N LEU A 4 -11.32 -1.77 0.58
CA LEU A 4 -11.03 -0.35 0.75
C LEU A 4 -9.52 -0.14 0.63
N ILE A 5 -9.07 0.62 -0.37
CA ILE A 5 -7.65 0.95 -0.56
C ILE A 5 -7.42 2.40 -0.17
N LYS A 6 -6.43 2.62 0.68
CA LYS A 6 -5.99 3.96 1.08
C LYS A 6 -4.71 4.31 0.33
N GLY A 7 -4.83 5.18 -0.64
CA GLY A 7 -3.74 5.73 -1.41
C GLY A 7 -3.15 6.97 -0.75
N ARG A 8 -1.83 6.98 -0.57
CA ARG A 8 -1.12 8.13 0.01
C ARG A 8 0.09 8.49 -0.83
N TYR A 9 0.27 9.78 -1.11
CA TYR A 9 1.56 10.24 -1.59
C TYR A 9 2.58 10.12 -0.46
N ALA A 10 3.79 9.65 -0.79
CA ALA A 10 4.88 9.53 0.17
C ALA A 10 6.12 10.28 -0.30
N ASP A 11 6.70 11.07 0.62
CA ASP A 11 7.91 11.85 0.38
C ASP A 11 9.03 10.96 -0.19
N PRO A 12 9.74 11.39 -1.25
CA PRO A 12 10.76 10.58 -1.88
C PRO A 12 11.85 10.07 -0.93
N ARG A 13 12.24 10.86 0.07
CA ARG A 13 13.26 10.49 1.06
C ARG A 13 12.77 9.35 1.96
N ILE A 14 11.46 9.25 2.20
CA ILE A 14 10.86 8.17 2.97
C ILE A 14 10.75 6.91 2.09
N CYS A 15 10.27 7.05 0.87
CA CYS A 15 10.15 5.93 -0.07
C CYS A 15 11.49 5.28 -0.43
N LEU A 16 12.52 6.08 -0.72
CA LEU A 16 13.84 5.58 -1.10
C LEU A 16 14.49 4.76 0.02
N LYS A 17 14.25 5.10 1.29
CA LYS A 17 14.71 4.28 2.43
C LYS A 17 14.13 2.87 2.39
N VAL A 18 12.90 2.70 1.90
CA VAL A 18 12.23 1.40 1.81
C VAL A 18 12.66 0.67 0.53
N LEU A 19 12.52 1.30 -0.63
CA LEU A 19 12.73 0.67 -1.94
C LEU A 19 14.14 0.07 -2.09
N SER A 20 15.16 0.77 -1.56
CA SER A 20 16.56 0.35 -1.66
C SER A 20 16.96 -0.76 -0.69
N HIS A 21 16.12 -1.16 0.28
CA HIS A 21 16.55 -2.01 1.39
C HIS A 21 15.66 -3.26 1.58
N PRO A 22 16.16 -4.48 1.28
CA PRO A 22 15.37 -5.71 1.36
C PRO A 22 14.74 -5.97 2.74
N LEU A 23 15.49 -5.76 3.83
CA LEU A 23 14.96 -5.98 5.18
C LEU A 23 13.76 -5.08 5.49
N ARG A 24 13.81 -3.80 5.10
CA ARG A 24 12.74 -2.83 5.35
C ARG A 24 11.46 -3.21 4.59
N ARG A 25 11.61 -3.65 3.33
CA ARG A 25 10.52 -4.24 2.55
C ARG A 25 9.89 -5.44 3.25
N LYS A 26 10.74 -6.36 3.74
CA LYS A 26 10.30 -7.54 4.50
C LYS A 26 9.55 -7.18 5.78
N ILE A 27 10.04 -6.20 6.55
CA ILE A 27 9.38 -5.71 7.77
C ILE A 27 8.00 -5.15 7.43
N LEU A 28 7.90 -4.25 6.44
CA LEU A 28 6.62 -3.65 6.06
C LEU A 28 5.63 -4.69 5.54
N HIS A 29 6.08 -5.64 4.73
CA HIS A 29 5.24 -6.72 4.24
C HIS A 29 4.70 -7.57 5.40
N LYS A 30 5.57 -8.02 6.31
CA LYS A 30 5.15 -8.82 7.47
C LYS A 30 4.23 -8.04 8.40
N LEU A 31 4.52 -6.77 8.65
CA LEU A 31 3.62 -5.89 9.42
C LEU A 31 2.24 -5.85 8.77
N ALA A 32 2.14 -5.49 7.49
CA ALA A 32 0.86 -5.35 6.80
C ALA A 32 0.04 -6.65 6.77
N VAL A 33 0.71 -7.79 6.54
CA VAL A 33 0.08 -9.12 6.51
C VAL A 33 -0.41 -9.53 7.90
N GLN A 34 0.41 -9.38 8.95
CA GLN A 34 0.02 -9.77 10.30
C GLN A 34 -1.03 -8.85 10.91
N THR A 35 -1.21 -7.64 10.35
CA THR A 35 -2.17 -6.66 10.87
C THR A 35 -3.50 -6.59 10.14
N ILE A 36 -3.84 -7.59 9.32
CA ILE A 36 -5.13 -7.62 8.61
C ILE A 36 -6.30 -7.69 9.59
N ASP A 37 -6.19 -8.50 10.64
CA ASP A 37 -7.28 -8.78 11.58
C ASP A 37 -7.08 -8.08 12.95
N GLY A 38 -5.97 -7.37 13.16
CA GLY A 38 -5.69 -6.64 14.40
C GLY A 38 -4.23 -6.21 14.52
N PRO A 39 -3.84 -5.36 15.48
CA PRO A 39 -2.45 -4.93 15.63
C PRO A 39 -1.55 -6.08 16.13
N VAL A 40 -0.26 -6.04 15.79
CA VAL A 40 0.73 -7.08 16.11
C VAL A 40 1.74 -6.60 17.14
N ASN A 41 2.20 -7.48 18.01
CA ASN A 41 3.29 -7.16 18.94
C ASN A 41 4.63 -7.09 18.20
N LYS A 42 5.46 -6.09 18.52
CA LYS A 42 6.81 -5.93 17.98
C LYS A 42 7.70 -7.17 18.12
N LYS A 43 7.58 -7.94 19.20
CA LYS A 43 8.34 -9.20 19.38
C LYS A 43 7.91 -10.28 18.38
N GLU A 44 6.61 -10.41 18.16
CA GLU A 44 6.05 -11.37 17.19
C GLU A 44 6.44 -10.98 15.77
N LEU A 45 6.40 -9.69 15.45
CA LEU A 45 6.87 -9.16 14.18
C LEU A 45 8.37 -9.46 13.96
N ALA A 46 9.22 -9.25 14.97
CA ALA A 46 10.66 -9.54 14.88
C ALA A 46 10.90 -11.02 14.56
N LYS A 47 10.17 -11.92 15.25
CA LYS A 47 10.20 -13.36 15.00
C LYS A 47 9.73 -13.72 13.59
N ALA A 48 8.64 -13.12 13.11
CA ALA A 48 8.08 -13.38 11.78
C ALA A 48 8.98 -12.85 10.64
N VAL A 49 9.72 -11.77 10.89
CA VAL A 49 10.74 -11.25 9.97
C VAL A 49 12.03 -12.08 10.04
N GLY A 50 12.33 -12.69 11.19
CA GLY A 50 13.55 -13.48 11.43
C GLY A 50 14.75 -12.62 11.80
N ILE A 51 14.54 -11.54 12.57
CA ILE A 51 15.59 -10.63 13.04
C ILE A 51 15.52 -10.45 14.56
N GLY A 52 16.59 -9.87 15.14
CA GLY A 52 16.61 -9.54 16.57
C GLY A 52 15.61 -8.42 16.92
N TYR A 53 15.08 -8.45 18.15
CA TYR A 53 14.13 -7.44 18.62
C TYR A 53 14.71 -6.02 18.57
N GLN A 54 15.97 -5.83 18.99
CA GLN A 54 16.64 -4.53 18.95
C GLN A 54 16.87 -4.03 17.52
N GLU A 55 17.17 -4.95 16.60
CA GLU A 55 17.32 -4.62 15.18
C GLU A 55 15.98 -4.17 14.59
N LEU A 56 14.87 -4.85 14.92
CA LEU A 56 13.53 -4.41 14.52
C LEU A 56 13.24 -3.00 15.05
N LEU A 57 13.47 -2.75 16.35
CA LEU A 57 13.23 -1.44 16.96
C LEU A 57 14.04 -0.34 16.26
N TYR A 58 15.30 -0.60 15.93
CA TYR A 58 16.13 0.33 15.18
C TYR A 58 15.53 0.65 13.81
N GLN A 59 15.11 -0.36 13.03
CA GLN A 59 14.50 -0.15 11.72
C GLN A 59 13.18 0.62 11.83
N LEU A 60 12.33 0.25 12.78
CA LEU A 60 11.04 0.89 13.03
C LEU A 60 11.19 2.38 13.38
N ASN A 61 12.11 2.72 14.28
CA ASN A 61 12.24 4.07 14.80
C ASN A 61 13.02 5.01 13.87
N ASN A 62 14.04 4.51 13.16
CA ASN A 62 14.93 5.37 12.37
C ASN A 62 14.59 5.42 10.87
N HIS A 63 13.93 4.38 10.35
CA HIS A 63 13.71 4.25 8.91
C HIS A 63 12.25 4.09 8.53
N LEU A 64 11.42 3.49 9.40
CA LEU A 64 10.05 3.14 9.08
C LEU A 64 8.99 3.88 9.91
N LYS A 65 9.36 4.93 10.65
CA LYS A 65 8.49 5.63 11.60
C LYS A 65 7.15 6.11 11.01
N SER A 66 7.11 6.43 9.72
CA SER A 66 5.90 6.89 9.03
C SER A 66 4.95 5.76 8.57
N PHE A 67 5.35 4.50 8.74
CA PHE A 67 4.60 3.33 8.24
C PHE A 67 3.91 2.53 9.35
N TRP A 68 4.04 2.94 10.61
CA TRP A 68 3.44 2.25 11.74
C TRP A 68 3.08 3.24 12.85
N GLU A 69 2.14 2.84 13.69
CA GLU A 69 1.81 3.51 14.94
C GLU A 69 1.45 2.47 16.02
N VAL A 70 1.50 2.89 17.28
CA VAL A 70 0.99 2.08 18.39
C VAL A 70 -0.53 2.17 18.38
N LYS A 71 -1.21 1.03 18.26
CA LYS A 71 -2.67 0.94 18.29
C LYS A 71 -3.19 0.51 19.65
N GLN A 72 -2.42 -0.30 20.37
CA GLN A 72 -2.79 -0.79 21.70
C GLN A 72 -1.54 -0.95 22.56
N GLU A 73 -1.70 -0.74 23.85
CA GLU A 73 -0.69 -1.02 24.86
C GLU A 73 -1.27 -1.99 25.90
N GLN A 74 -0.49 -2.99 26.28
CA GLN A 74 -0.86 -3.91 27.35
C GLN A 74 0.22 -3.93 28.42
N LYS A 75 -0.18 -3.75 29.67
CA LYS A 75 0.71 -3.90 30.83
C LYS A 75 0.70 -5.35 31.29
N LYS A 76 1.85 -6.03 31.21
CA LYS A 76 2.00 -7.43 31.63
C LYS A 76 3.18 -7.55 32.59
N ARG A 77 2.90 -7.89 33.84
CA ARG A 77 3.91 -8.12 34.91
C ARG A 77 4.94 -6.98 35.02
N GLY A 78 4.49 -5.73 34.98
CA GLY A 78 5.36 -4.55 35.11
C GLY A 78 6.04 -4.09 33.82
N ALA A 79 5.97 -4.85 32.72
CA ALA A 79 6.44 -4.42 31.40
C ALA A 79 5.27 -3.89 30.55
N HIS A 80 5.56 -2.88 29.72
CA HIS A 80 4.64 -2.36 28.70
C HIS A 80 4.91 -3.08 27.38
N GLU A 81 3.85 -3.60 26.76
CA GLU A 81 3.91 -4.27 25.47
C GLU A 81 3.08 -3.48 24.46
N GLU A 82 3.74 -3.03 23.39
CA GLU A 82 3.13 -2.20 22.34
C GLU A 82 2.72 -3.08 21.16
N PHE A 83 1.46 -2.96 20.78
CA PHE A 83 0.90 -3.56 19.57
C PHE A 83 0.78 -2.49 18.51
N ILE A 84 1.39 -2.76 17.36
CA ILE A 84 1.54 -1.81 16.27
C ILE A 84 0.76 -2.25 15.04
N ALA A 85 0.35 -1.29 14.24
CA ALA A 85 -0.18 -1.51 12.90
C ALA A 85 0.21 -0.35 11.99
N PRO A 86 0.06 -0.47 10.67
CA PRO A 86 0.04 0.68 9.80
C PRO A 86 -0.99 1.71 10.30
N PRO A 87 -0.76 3.03 10.11
CA PRO A 87 -1.71 4.06 10.52
C PRO A 87 -3.11 3.80 9.95
N ASP A 88 -3.12 3.32 8.71
CA ASP A 88 -4.28 3.04 7.90
C ASP A 88 -4.20 1.61 7.36
N SER A 89 -5.29 0.85 7.48
CA SER A 89 -5.40 -0.46 6.88
C SER A 89 -5.31 -0.38 5.36
N ASN A 90 -4.71 -1.41 4.76
CA ASN A 90 -4.66 -1.59 3.32
C ASN A 90 -4.13 -0.38 2.53
N THR A 91 -3.06 0.23 3.04
CA THR A 91 -2.47 1.45 2.46
C THR A 91 -1.50 1.13 1.35
N VAL A 92 -1.57 1.91 0.27
CA VAL A 92 -0.61 1.94 -0.83
C VAL A 92 0.03 3.32 -0.87
N TYR A 93 1.35 3.34 -0.90
CA TYR A 93 2.11 4.58 -1.00
C TYR A 93 2.61 4.78 -2.42
N VAL A 94 2.51 6.00 -2.90
CA VAL A 94 2.86 6.38 -4.26
C VAL A 94 3.86 7.53 -4.21
N MET A 95 4.86 7.47 -5.07
CA MET A 95 5.86 8.51 -5.25
C MET A 95 6.07 8.74 -6.74
N ILE A 96 6.27 10.00 -7.14
CA ILE A 96 6.79 10.33 -8.47
C ILE A 96 8.30 10.54 -8.36
N GLY A 97 9.05 9.78 -9.16
CA GLY A 97 10.48 9.97 -9.37
C GLY A 97 10.76 10.76 -10.65
N GLU A 98 12.04 10.74 -11.05
CA GLU A 98 12.50 11.39 -12.28
C GLU A 98 11.77 10.86 -13.53
N GLY A 99 11.58 11.73 -14.53
CA GLY A 99 10.94 11.38 -15.79
C GLY A 99 9.47 10.99 -15.66
N ALA A 100 8.79 11.44 -14.60
CA ALA A 100 7.41 11.05 -14.27
C ALA A 100 7.23 9.54 -14.00
N THR A 101 8.30 8.87 -13.55
CA THR A 101 8.22 7.45 -13.13
C THR A 101 7.43 7.35 -11.84
N ILE A 102 6.35 6.56 -11.84
CA ILE A 102 5.57 6.24 -10.65
C ILE A 102 6.22 5.06 -9.94
N TYR A 103 6.48 5.24 -8.65
CA TYR A 103 6.86 4.16 -7.74
C TYR A 103 5.72 3.84 -6.80
N VAL A 104 5.51 2.56 -6.55
CA VAL A 104 4.48 2.03 -5.67
C VAL A 104 5.14 1.22 -4.56
N ILE A 105 4.73 1.52 -3.33
CA ILE A 105 4.98 0.70 -2.15
C ILE A 105 3.63 0.17 -1.70
N ASP A 106 3.43 -1.11 -1.93
CA ASP A 106 2.27 -1.86 -1.53
C ASP A 106 2.73 -3.03 -0.64
N PRO A 107 2.82 -2.78 0.68
CA PRO A 107 3.34 -3.78 1.60
C PRO A 107 2.49 -5.04 1.64
N LEU A 108 1.17 -4.92 1.49
CA LEU A 108 0.26 -6.07 1.58
C LEU A 108 0.45 -7.02 0.41
N ALA A 109 0.67 -6.49 -0.80
CA ALA A 109 0.94 -7.28 -2.00
C ALA A 109 2.43 -7.63 -2.18
N ASN A 110 3.31 -7.18 -1.27
CA ASN A 110 4.76 -7.31 -1.38
C ASN A 110 5.33 -6.66 -2.65
N ILE A 111 4.74 -5.56 -3.11
CA ILE A 111 5.19 -4.81 -4.30
C ILE A 111 5.95 -3.57 -3.83
N PHE A 112 7.19 -3.44 -4.28
CA PHE A 112 8.08 -2.34 -3.92
C PHE A 112 8.94 -1.97 -5.13
N GLY A 113 8.45 -1.08 -5.98
CA GLY A 113 9.11 -0.83 -7.25
C GLY A 113 8.38 0.19 -8.12
N LYS A 114 8.69 0.14 -9.42
CA LYS A 114 8.01 0.99 -10.41
C LYS A 114 6.60 0.45 -10.64
N LEU A 115 5.68 1.32 -11.02
CA LEU A 115 4.32 0.91 -11.41
C LEU A 115 4.35 -0.10 -12.59
N SER A 116 5.35 0.02 -13.47
CA SER A 116 5.61 -0.93 -14.56
C SER A 116 5.86 -2.37 -14.11
N ASP A 117 6.30 -2.56 -12.86
CA ASP A 117 6.66 -3.88 -12.32
C ASP A 117 5.40 -4.68 -11.90
N GLY A 118 4.24 -4.02 -11.87
CA GLY A 118 2.95 -4.63 -11.63
C GLY A 118 2.21 -4.05 -10.41
N THR A 119 0.95 -4.44 -10.28
CA THR A 119 0.08 -4.07 -9.15
C THR A 119 -0.68 -5.29 -8.63
N ARG A 120 -1.21 -5.21 -7.41
CA ARG A 120 -2.03 -6.28 -6.83
C ARG A 120 -3.26 -6.67 -7.67
N CYS A 121 -3.75 -5.75 -8.50
CA CYS A 121 -4.91 -5.96 -9.36
C CYS A 121 -4.55 -6.79 -10.60
N ASP A 122 -3.28 -6.92 -10.96
CA ASP A 122 -2.83 -7.77 -12.08
C ASP A 122 -3.05 -9.27 -11.80
N HIS A 123 -3.27 -9.64 -10.54
CA HIS A 123 -3.57 -11.01 -10.11
C HIS A 123 -5.05 -11.26 -9.82
N CYS A 124 -5.93 -10.30 -10.11
CA CYS A 124 -7.37 -10.47 -9.97
C CYS A 124 -7.98 -11.01 -11.28
N PRO A 125 -9.06 -11.80 -11.21
CA PRO A 125 -9.81 -12.19 -12.40
C PRO A 125 -10.33 -10.97 -13.17
N THR A 126 -10.29 -11.01 -14.50
CA THR A 126 -10.69 -9.90 -15.39
C THR A 126 -12.10 -9.38 -15.07
N GLU A 127 -13.07 -10.28 -14.89
CA GLU A 127 -14.45 -9.90 -14.55
C GLU A 127 -14.54 -9.07 -13.25
N GLN A 128 -13.68 -9.38 -12.28
CA GLN A 128 -13.65 -8.64 -11.02
C GLN A 128 -12.97 -7.27 -11.21
N VAL A 129 -11.92 -7.20 -12.03
CA VAL A 129 -11.24 -5.95 -12.37
C VAL A 129 -12.23 -5.00 -13.06
N GLU A 130 -13.00 -5.48 -14.03
CA GLU A 130 -14.02 -4.69 -14.73
C GLU A 130 -15.11 -4.18 -13.78
N LYS A 131 -15.66 -5.05 -12.93
CA LYS A 131 -16.66 -4.64 -11.92
C LYS A 131 -16.13 -3.56 -10.99
N CYS A 132 -14.90 -3.73 -10.52
CA CYS A 132 -14.31 -2.76 -9.62
C CYS A 132 -13.90 -1.46 -10.36
N LEU A 133 -13.57 -1.51 -11.66
CA LEU A 133 -13.42 -0.32 -12.52
C LEU A 133 -14.73 0.46 -12.67
N GLU A 134 -15.85 -0.21 -12.98
CA GLU A 134 -17.15 0.46 -13.07
C GLU A 134 -17.54 1.13 -11.74
N LYS A 135 -17.21 0.49 -10.62
CA LYS A 135 -17.48 1.06 -9.30
C LYS A 135 -16.67 2.33 -9.04
N ILE A 136 -15.35 2.29 -9.26
CA ILE A 136 -14.51 3.47 -9.00
C ILE A 136 -14.86 4.64 -9.91
N LYS A 137 -15.44 4.43 -11.10
CA LYS A 137 -15.93 5.52 -11.97
C LYS A 137 -16.95 6.44 -11.30
N THR A 138 -17.71 5.92 -10.33
CA THR A 138 -18.70 6.69 -9.57
C THR A 138 -18.11 7.44 -8.37
N GLU A 139 -16.86 7.17 -8.02
CA GLU A 139 -16.16 7.84 -6.92
C GLU A 139 -15.64 9.21 -7.34
N LYS A 140 -15.50 10.12 -6.37
CA LYS A 140 -15.02 11.51 -6.59
C LYS A 140 -13.71 11.58 -7.39
N TYR A 141 -12.87 10.55 -7.30
CA TYR A 141 -11.56 10.46 -7.93
C TYR A 141 -11.61 10.28 -9.46
N PHE A 142 -12.79 10.01 -10.04
CA PHE A 142 -13.02 10.00 -11.49
C PHE A 142 -13.65 11.30 -12.03
N GLY A 143 -13.91 12.28 -11.16
CA GLY A 143 -14.31 13.65 -11.51
C GLY A 143 -13.20 14.49 -12.14
N LEU A 144 -12.15 13.87 -12.67
CA LEU A 144 -11.09 14.54 -13.41
C LEU A 144 -11.64 15.23 -14.65
N SER A 145 -11.21 16.48 -14.87
CA SER A 145 -11.44 17.19 -16.12
C SER A 145 -10.88 16.40 -17.32
N LEU A 146 -11.36 16.70 -18.53
CA LEU A 146 -10.86 16.05 -19.75
C LEU A 146 -9.34 16.20 -19.90
N GLU A 147 -8.79 17.35 -19.47
CA GLU A 147 -7.35 17.61 -19.49
C GLU A 147 -6.60 16.72 -18.50
N GLU A 148 -7.09 16.60 -17.26
CA GLU A 148 -6.49 15.74 -16.24
C GLU A 148 -6.56 14.25 -16.64
N ARG A 149 -7.65 13.81 -17.27
CA ARG A 149 -7.74 12.45 -17.83
C ARG A 149 -6.66 12.19 -18.88
N ARG A 150 -6.46 13.13 -19.81
CA ARG A 150 -5.38 13.03 -20.81
C ARG A 150 -4.00 13.03 -20.17
N LYS A 151 -3.78 13.79 -19.09
CA LYS A 151 -2.53 13.75 -18.31
C LYS A 151 -2.34 12.39 -17.65
N GLN A 152 -3.40 11.82 -17.09
CA GLN A 152 -3.39 10.49 -16.46
C GLN A 152 -3.03 9.40 -17.47
N GLU A 153 -3.68 9.40 -18.64
CA GLU A 153 -3.40 8.45 -19.73
C GLU A 153 -1.95 8.54 -20.20
N LYS A 154 -1.41 9.76 -20.39
CA LYS A 154 -0.01 9.96 -20.75
C LYS A 154 0.95 9.48 -19.66
N LEU A 155 0.62 9.75 -18.40
CA LEU A 155 1.43 9.32 -17.26
C LEU A 155 1.47 7.80 -17.14
N LEU A 156 0.32 7.14 -17.31
CA LEU A 156 0.21 5.68 -17.33
C LEU A 156 1.00 5.07 -18.51
N ALA A 157 0.86 5.63 -19.71
CA ALA A 157 1.62 5.21 -20.87
C ALA A 157 3.14 5.33 -20.66
N ALA A 158 3.61 6.43 -20.06
CA ALA A 158 5.02 6.64 -19.71
C ALA A 158 5.55 5.61 -18.68
N ASN A 159 4.65 4.96 -17.93
CA ASN A 159 4.95 3.93 -16.96
C ASN A 159 4.68 2.50 -17.48
N ASN A 160 4.59 2.32 -18.80
CA ASN A 160 4.28 1.04 -19.45
C ASN A 160 2.96 0.41 -18.97
N ARG A 161 2.00 1.24 -18.58
CA ARG A 161 0.64 0.84 -18.23
C ARG A 161 -0.30 1.44 -19.27
N SER A 162 -0.57 0.70 -20.34
CA SER A 162 -1.51 1.14 -21.38
C SER A 162 -2.57 0.08 -21.62
N ASN A 163 -3.83 0.46 -21.40
CA ASN A 163 -5.11 -0.16 -21.78
C ASN A 163 -5.37 -1.67 -21.56
N PRO A 164 -6.50 -2.03 -20.89
CA PRO A 164 -7.28 -1.20 -19.98
C PRO A 164 -6.52 -1.06 -18.64
N PRO A 165 -6.30 0.17 -18.12
CA PRO A 165 -5.72 0.35 -16.79
C PRO A 165 -6.64 -0.27 -15.74
N ASN A 166 -6.05 -0.96 -14.77
CA ASN A 166 -6.79 -1.57 -13.68
C ASN A 166 -7.03 -0.55 -12.54
N PRO A 167 -7.83 -0.88 -11.51
CA PRO A 167 -8.13 0.05 -10.41
C PRO A 167 -6.89 0.63 -9.73
N MET A 168 -5.82 -0.16 -9.56
CA MET A 168 -4.58 0.30 -8.95
C MET A 168 -3.80 1.25 -9.85
N ASP A 169 -3.84 1.05 -11.17
CA ASP A 169 -3.25 2.00 -12.13
C ASP A 169 -3.92 3.37 -12.01
N PHE A 170 -5.25 3.40 -11.93
CA PHE A 170 -6.02 4.63 -11.73
C PHE A 170 -5.66 5.29 -10.40
N ILE A 171 -5.64 4.54 -9.30
CA ILE A 171 -5.32 5.07 -7.97
C ILE A 171 -3.89 5.63 -7.95
N ALA A 172 -2.91 4.87 -8.44
CA ALA A 172 -1.51 5.28 -8.42
C ALA A 172 -1.27 6.53 -9.29
N SER A 173 -1.81 6.55 -10.50
CA SER A 173 -1.69 7.71 -11.39
C SER A 173 -2.45 8.93 -10.88
N TYR A 174 -3.61 8.75 -10.24
CA TYR A 174 -4.36 9.84 -9.61
C TYR A 174 -3.56 10.47 -8.47
N ILE A 175 -3.04 9.65 -7.54
CA ILE A 175 -2.23 10.15 -6.42
C ILE A 175 -0.97 10.83 -6.93
N ALA A 176 -0.35 10.28 -7.98
CA ALA A 176 0.78 10.90 -8.64
C ALA A 176 0.38 12.29 -9.20
N LEU A 177 -0.71 12.40 -9.95
CA LEU A 177 -1.14 13.70 -10.48
C LEU A 177 -1.50 14.72 -9.38
N LYS A 178 -2.08 14.26 -8.27
CA LYS A 178 -2.51 15.09 -7.15
C LYS A 178 -1.47 15.23 -6.04
N SER A 179 -0.27 14.68 -6.21
CA SER A 179 0.75 14.60 -5.14
C SER A 179 1.19 15.96 -4.60
N LEU A 180 1.16 16.99 -5.45
CA LEU A 180 1.54 18.36 -5.08
C LEU A 180 0.49 19.04 -4.19
N GLU A 181 -0.74 18.53 -4.17
CA GLU A 181 -1.84 19.05 -3.37
C GLU A 181 -1.88 18.42 -1.95
N GLY A 182 -1.04 17.39 -1.70
CA GLY A 182 -0.93 16.73 -0.39
C GLY A 182 -2.16 15.89 0.00
N GLU A 183 -3.08 15.65 -0.93
CA GLU A 183 -4.35 14.98 -0.65
C GLU A 183 -4.18 13.45 -0.48
N MET A 184 -4.87 12.89 0.51
CA MET A 184 -5.02 11.44 0.65
C MET A 184 -6.19 10.98 -0.21
N CYS A 185 -6.02 9.86 -0.92
CA CYS A 185 -7.05 9.26 -1.76
C CYS A 185 -7.55 7.98 -1.10
N THR A 186 -8.81 7.92 -0.68
CA THR A 186 -9.40 6.68 -0.13
C THR A 186 -10.43 6.14 -1.11
N VAL A 187 -10.17 5.00 -1.73
CA VAL A 187 -11.02 4.42 -2.77
C VAL A 187 -11.59 3.08 -2.32
N GLN A 188 -12.91 2.96 -2.34
CA GLN A 188 -13.58 1.69 -2.09
C GLN A 188 -13.77 0.91 -3.40
N ILE A 189 -12.81 0.05 -3.71
CA ILE A 189 -12.73 -0.64 -5.00
C ILE A 189 -13.80 -1.73 -5.15
N CYS A 190 -14.14 -2.46 -4.08
CA CYS A 190 -15.18 -3.49 -4.15
C CYS A 190 -16.03 -3.47 -2.85
N GLU A 191 -17.36 -3.68 -2.96
CA GLU A 191 -18.28 -3.75 -1.80
C GLU A 191 -18.11 -5.02 -0.99
N THR A 192 -17.72 -6.09 -1.67
CA THR A 192 -17.42 -7.39 -1.09
C THR A 192 -15.91 -7.61 -1.03
N GLU A 193 -15.52 -8.72 -0.40
CA GLU A 193 -14.11 -9.11 -0.30
C GLU A 193 -13.56 -9.42 -1.70
N CYS A 194 -12.48 -8.74 -2.07
CA CYS A 194 -11.87 -8.91 -3.38
C CYS A 194 -10.97 -10.16 -3.42
N HIS A 195 -10.75 -10.74 -4.60
CA HIS A 195 -9.92 -11.94 -4.77
C HIS A 195 -8.54 -11.80 -4.12
N PHE A 196 -7.90 -10.64 -4.23
CA PHE A 196 -6.62 -10.37 -3.58
C PHE A 196 -6.69 -10.50 -2.06
N ILE A 197 -7.64 -9.84 -1.39
CA ILE A 197 -7.75 -9.90 0.08
C ILE A 197 -8.07 -11.32 0.55
N LYS A 198 -8.93 -12.04 -0.19
CA LYS A 198 -9.22 -13.45 0.07
C LYS A 198 -7.95 -14.31 -0.02
N ALA A 199 -7.14 -14.12 -1.07
CA ALA A 199 -5.89 -14.85 -1.26
C ALA A 199 -4.87 -14.56 -0.16
N VAL A 200 -4.71 -13.28 0.24
CA VAL A 200 -3.79 -12.91 1.32
C VAL A 200 -4.19 -13.59 2.64
N ARG A 201 -5.48 -13.61 2.99
CA ARG A 201 -5.98 -14.28 4.20
C ARG A 201 -5.73 -15.79 4.19
N LEU A 202 -5.94 -16.45 3.06
CA LEU A 202 -5.63 -17.88 2.92
C LEU A 202 -4.14 -18.18 3.09
N ASN A 203 -3.26 -17.25 2.70
CA ASN A 203 -1.81 -17.39 2.86
C ASN A 203 -1.32 -17.07 4.28
N ILE A 204 -2.10 -16.39 5.11
CA ILE A 204 -1.79 -16.15 6.54
C ILE A 204 -2.11 -17.39 7.39
N GLN A 205 -3.09 -18.19 6.97
CA GLN A 205 -3.54 -19.39 7.70
C GLN A 205 -2.69 -20.64 7.42
N LYS A 206 -1.65 -20.53 6.58
CA LYS A 206 -0.68 -21.59 6.27
C LYS A 206 0.67 -21.29 6.90
#